data_AF-A0A9P8XVN0-F1
#
_entry.id   AF-A0A9P8XVN0-F1
#
_cell.length_a   1.000
_cell.length_b   1.000
_cell.length_c   1.000
_cell.angle_alpha   90.00
_cell.angle_beta   90.00
_cell.angle_gamma   90.00
#
_symmetry.space_group_name_H-M   'P 1'
#
loop_
_entity.id
_entity.type
_entity.pdbx_description
1 polymer ?
#
loop_
_entity_poly.entity_id
_entity_poly.type
_entity_poly.pdbx_seq_one_letter_code
_entity_poly.pdbx_strand_id
1 'polypeptide(L)'
;MASLPANTGRTIFASEDRSRPVSRWPMTTLSQYAANLRVNIRLVLIACLANIVKAQEPNSTTIECSTEADQFVGNSQQMFKIGPWITRGVCVRQNNQDAKCYQTLLGVLTNLNELRSAEYNGASGVLALLPTIGALLGAPTNEIWRLLTIVPFGGVLAMFLSFGGAILPVRVEDYEPSLNKELHSDSSFSLRNKKRGASKTNSAKQADEVEVVTQNLLKQIEKKMHSPDSVRFKKTDIWLGFFGMFLLFGGSQAAMSVVEQGAVLPWWCVSRWWMHMWYFMVTLTAIAENWAQLPFSDQFKLFLSDVPYIISVTGGEDITQSLEKAGSGDNTTISPNVETGKAIERAVGQLQTITPGVVHIISGTETTSPRNAILIIVSVIGSEGDEGSRLNAQSFWRLLTKSASIAVFVTGTAFFASAQLLALPMAVMALTLLLAAAVFGRAIASYITTSVGTSEPMIHVIVNSRSEAYQVIARIMLLTHDSPRREQNVEAAAGAAAVRDIQIELNGHIFVNCKRVAQRSRWWLNVLGIMAKPYDLAGVTRRRARGYELLPVTSSSSPKSE
;
A
#
# COMPACT_ATOMS: atom_id res chain seq x y z
N MET A 1 -20.94 51.62 18.05
CA MET A 1 -20.53 51.24 19.42
C MET A 1 -20.60 49.72 19.49
N ALA A 2 -19.54 48.92 19.60
CA ALA A 2 -18.18 49.16 20.02
C ALA A 2 -17.20 48.38 19.11
N SER A 3 -16.04 49.00 18.86
CA SER A 3 -14.84 48.46 18.23
C SER A 3 -13.94 47.79 19.29
N LEU A 4 -13.01 46.94 18.83
CA LEU A 4 -11.66 46.59 19.36
C LEU A 4 -11.37 45.06 19.19
N PRO A 5 -10.10 44.62 19.13
CA PRO A 5 -9.07 45.03 18.15
C PRO A 5 -8.31 43.82 17.55
N ALA A 6 -7.57 44.12 16.47
CA ALA A 6 -6.54 43.27 15.89
C ALA A 6 -5.35 43.08 16.84
N ASN A 7 -4.85 41.85 16.97
CA ASN A 7 -3.61 41.58 17.69
C ASN A 7 -2.59 40.92 16.75
N THR A 8 -1.47 41.61 16.57
CA THR A 8 -0.32 41.23 15.74
C THR A 8 0.73 40.57 16.63
N GLY A 9 0.88 39.25 16.52
CA GLY A 9 1.90 38.48 17.22
C GLY A 9 3.04 38.08 16.29
N ARG A 10 4.07 38.93 16.21
CA ARG A 10 5.34 38.69 15.49
C ARG A 10 6.28 37.92 16.42
N THR A 11 6.47 36.63 16.21
CA THR A 11 7.47 35.82 16.94
C THR A 11 8.74 35.69 16.13
N ILE A 12 9.83 36.22 16.69
CA ILE A 12 11.20 36.10 16.22
C ILE A 12 11.73 34.79 16.80
N PHE A 13 12.07 33.81 15.96
CA PHE A 13 12.83 32.64 16.39
C PHE A 13 14.28 32.81 15.94
N ALA A 14 15.16 32.90 16.93
CA ALA A 14 16.60 32.90 16.79
C ALA A 14 17.08 31.54 16.27
N SER A 15 18.01 31.56 15.31
CA SER A 15 18.74 30.40 14.83
C SER A 15 19.75 29.94 15.88
N GLU A 16 19.51 28.78 16.51
CA GLU A 16 20.49 28.13 17.37
C GLU A 16 21.34 27.17 16.53
N ASP A 17 22.57 27.61 16.25
CA ASP A 17 23.64 26.84 15.63
C ASP A 17 24.10 25.73 16.59
N ARG A 18 23.82 24.47 16.26
CA ARG A 18 24.44 23.29 16.93
C ARG A 18 24.88 22.26 15.91
N SER A 19 26.10 22.46 15.43
CA SER A 19 26.95 21.43 14.84
C SER A 19 27.40 20.45 15.94
N ARG A 20 26.79 19.26 15.99
CA ARG A 20 27.37 18.09 16.67
C ARG A 20 27.66 16.98 15.65
N PRO A 21 28.84 16.34 15.71
CA PRO A 21 29.18 15.25 14.81
C PRO A 21 28.36 13.99 15.14
N VAL A 22 27.67 13.47 14.12
CA VAL A 22 26.91 12.21 14.18
C VAL A 22 27.90 11.05 14.27
N SER A 23 27.90 10.36 15.41
CA SER A 23 28.67 9.15 15.63
C SER A 23 28.18 8.01 14.72
N ARG A 24 29.14 7.34 14.08
CA ARG A 24 28.94 6.11 13.29
C ARG A 24 28.39 5.00 14.19
N TRP A 25 27.18 4.54 13.91
CA TRP A 25 26.65 3.32 14.50
C TRP A 25 27.24 2.09 13.79
N PRO A 26 27.75 1.08 14.53
CA PRO A 26 28.32 -0.12 13.93
C PRO A 26 27.22 -1.02 13.32
N MET A 27 27.43 -1.46 12.08
CA MET A 27 26.52 -2.30 11.27
C MET A 27 26.30 -3.74 11.81
N THR A 28 26.85 -4.11 12.96
CA THR A 28 26.74 -5.46 13.52
C THR A 28 25.39 -5.77 14.18
N THR A 29 24.54 -4.77 14.40
CA THR A 29 23.28 -4.94 15.15
C THR A 29 22.11 -5.46 14.31
N LEU A 30 22.07 -5.21 12.99
CA LEU A 30 20.93 -5.59 12.15
C LEU A 30 20.73 -7.11 12.00
N SER A 31 21.82 -7.88 12.02
CA SER A 31 21.75 -9.36 12.03
C SER A 31 21.22 -9.90 13.36
N GLN A 32 21.61 -9.28 14.48
CA GLN A 32 21.10 -9.60 15.81
C GLN A 32 19.61 -9.25 15.97
N TYR A 33 19.16 -8.12 15.42
CA TYR A 33 17.74 -7.76 15.44
C TYR A 33 16.87 -8.71 14.62
N ALA A 34 17.34 -9.19 13.45
CA ALA A 34 16.60 -10.15 12.64
C ALA A 34 16.49 -11.54 13.31
N ALA A 35 17.53 -11.98 14.02
CA ALA A 35 17.52 -13.22 14.80
C ALA A 35 16.57 -13.09 16.00
N ASN A 36 16.65 -11.99 16.75
CA ASN A 36 15.76 -11.72 17.88
C ASN A 36 14.30 -11.56 17.45
N LEU A 37 14.03 -10.98 16.28
CA LEU A 37 12.66 -10.86 15.76
C LEU A 37 12.05 -12.22 15.43
N ARG A 38 12.82 -13.16 14.85
CA ARG A 38 12.33 -14.53 14.61
C ARG A 38 12.05 -15.29 15.90
N VAL A 39 12.90 -15.10 16.92
CA VAL A 39 12.72 -15.71 18.24
C VAL A 39 11.52 -15.10 18.96
N ASN A 40 11.34 -13.79 18.91
CA ASN A 40 10.19 -13.10 19.50
C ASN A 40 8.88 -13.43 18.78
N ILE A 41 8.85 -13.52 17.45
CA ILE A 41 7.66 -13.96 16.71
C ILE A 41 7.32 -15.41 17.08
N ARG A 42 8.31 -16.30 17.18
CA ARG A 42 8.09 -17.68 17.64
C ARG A 42 7.62 -17.71 19.09
N LEU A 43 8.16 -16.89 19.99
CA LEU A 43 7.73 -16.83 21.39
C LEU A 43 6.32 -16.24 21.53
N VAL A 44 5.93 -15.26 20.72
CA VAL A 44 4.56 -14.73 20.69
C VAL A 44 3.59 -15.75 20.09
N LEU A 45 3.95 -16.43 18.99
CA LEU A 45 3.15 -17.53 18.44
C LEU A 45 3.05 -18.69 19.43
N ILE A 46 4.13 -19.05 20.09
CA ILE A 46 4.15 -20.10 21.11
C ILE A 46 3.38 -19.65 22.36
N ALA A 47 3.42 -18.40 22.78
CA ALA A 47 2.62 -17.90 23.90
C ALA A 47 1.11 -17.86 23.57
N CYS A 48 0.77 -17.44 22.34
CA CYS A 48 -0.60 -17.48 21.84
C CYS A 48 -1.12 -18.91 21.64
N LEU A 49 -0.25 -19.86 21.24
CA LEU A 49 -0.62 -21.26 21.04
C LEU A 49 -0.53 -22.11 22.33
N ALA A 50 0.36 -21.78 23.26
CA ALA A 50 0.57 -22.54 24.50
C ALA A 50 -0.56 -22.36 25.50
N ASN A 51 -1.28 -21.23 25.46
CA ASN A 51 -2.51 -21.05 26.24
C ASN A 51 -3.69 -21.90 25.73
N ILE A 52 -3.57 -22.55 24.57
CA ILE A 52 -4.65 -23.35 23.96
C ILE A 52 -4.54 -24.85 24.35
N VAL A 53 -3.44 -25.34 24.93
CA VAL A 53 -3.15 -26.79 25.01
C VAL A 53 -3.02 -27.37 26.43
N LYS A 54 -3.55 -26.71 27.47
CA LYS A 54 -3.78 -27.38 28.77
C LYS A 54 -5.26 -27.72 28.94
N ALA A 55 -5.75 -28.64 28.11
CA ALA A 55 -6.99 -29.36 28.36
C ALA A 55 -6.69 -30.47 29.39
N GLN A 56 -7.05 -30.20 30.63
CA GLN A 56 -7.03 -31.18 31.72
C GLN A 56 -8.19 -32.15 31.47
N GLU A 57 -7.89 -33.45 31.31
CA GLU A 57 -8.90 -34.50 31.15
C GLU A 57 -9.72 -34.64 32.45
N PRO A 58 -11.03 -34.31 32.47
CA PRO A 58 -11.88 -34.60 33.61
C PRO A 58 -12.47 -35.99 33.44
N ASN A 59 -12.21 -36.85 34.43
CA ASN A 59 -12.90 -38.10 34.60
C ASN A 59 -14.43 -37.87 34.64
N SER A 60 -15.15 -38.79 34.01
CA SER A 60 -16.59 -38.76 33.73
C SER A 60 -17.49 -38.62 34.96
N THR A 61 -17.85 -37.40 35.29
CA THR A 61 -19.10 -37.00 35.96
C THR A 61 -19.51 -35.66 35.36
N THR A 62 -20.81 -35.46 35.10
CA THR A 62 -21.42 -34.24 34.52
C THR A 62 -20.59 -32.98 34.78
N ILE A 63 -19.95 -32.44 33.74
CA ILE A 63 -19.08 -31.27 33.87
C ILE A 63 -19.98 -30.07 34.18
N GLU A 64 -20.02 -29.67 35.45
CA GLU A 64 -20.65 -28.41 35.86
C GLU A 64 -19.85 -27.26 35.27
N CYS A 65 -20.33 -26.72 34.14
CA CYS A 65 -19.78 -25.49 33.56
C CYS A 65 -20.28 -24.22 34.28
N SER A 66 -21.14 -24.36 35.27
CA SER A 66 -21.60 -23.28 36.16
C SER A 66 -20.63 -23.10 37.32
N THR A 67 -20.37 -21.85 37.68
CA THR A 67 -19.60 -21.50 38.88
C THR A 67 -20.54 -20.90 39.91
N GLU A 68 -20.30 -21.10 41.21
CA GLU A 68 -21.10 -20.48 42.28
C GLU A 68 -21.22 -18.95 42.11
N ALA A 69 -20.20 -18.31 41.52
CA ALA A 69 -20.17 -16.90 41.17
C ALA A 69 -21.27 -16.45 40.18
N ASP A 70 -22.01 -17.37 39.56
CA ASP A 70 -23.13 -17.08 38.65
C ASP A 70 -24.46 -16.90 39.35
N GLN A 71 -24.59 -17.45 40.55
CA GLN A 71 -25.82 -17.41 41.34
C GLN A 71 -25.87 -16.21 42.29
N PHE A 72 -24.73 -15.55 42.55
CA PHE A 72 -24.71 -14.38 43.41
C PHE A 72 -25.25 -13.13 42.70
N VAL A 73 -26.51 -12.81 43.03
CA VAL A 73 -27.17 -11.55 42.68
C VAL A 73 -26.66 -10.44 43.61
N GLY A 74 -26.13 -9.36 43.04
CA GLY A 74 -26.01 -8.09 43.79
C GLY A 74 -24.65 -7.73 44.39
N ASN A 75 -23.53 -8.32 43.96
CA ASN A 75 -22.23 -7.76 44.33
C ASN A 75 -21.73 -6.78 43.26
N SER A 76 -22.20 -5.54 43.33
CA SER A 76 -21.71 -4.41 42.50
C SER A 76 -20.21 -4.14 42.66
N GLN A 77 -19.53 -4.78 43.63
CA GLN A 77 -18.09 -4.71 43.85
C GLN A 77 -17.29 -5.86 43.22
N GLN A 78 -17.92 -6.88 42.64
CA GLN A 78 -17.17 -7.98 42.03
C GLN A 78 -16.61 -7.55 40.68
N MET A 79 -15.29 -7.30 40.67
CA MET A 79 -14.50 -7.17 39.45
C MET A 79 -14.83 -8.35 38.53
N PHE A 80 -15.13 -8.06 37.26
CA PHE A 80 -15.39 -9.09 36.26
C PHE A 80 -14.18 -10.04 36.17
N LYS A 81 -14.38 -11.30 36.54
CA LYS A 81 -13.32 -12.31 36.50
C LYS A 81 -13.28 -12.95 35.11
N ILE A 82 -12.35 -12.48 34.29
CA ILE A 82 -12.15 -12.96 32.90
C ILE A 82 -11.87 -14.47 32.86
N GLY A 83 -11.05 -14.99 33.78
CA GLY A 83 -10.66 -16.41 33.81
C GLY A 83 -11.84 -17.38 33.88
N PRO A 84 -12.69 -17.33 34.94
CA PRO A 84 -13.89 -18.15 35.06
C PRO A 84 -14.85 -18.03 33.86
N TRP A 85 -14.98 -16.83 33.31
CA TRP A 85 -15.83 -16.59 32.13
C TRP A 85 -15.30 -17.31 30.87
N ILE A 86 -13.99 -17.22 30.61
CA ILE A 86 -13.34 -17.97 29.52
C ILE A 86 -13.44 -19.48 29.77
N THR A 87 -13.13 -19.95 30.98
CA THR A 87 -13.22 -21.37 31.33
C THR A 87 -14.62 -21.92 31.08
N ARG A 88 -15.66 -21.15 31.37
CA ARG A 88 -17.04 -21.52 31.04
C ARG A 88 -17.27 -21.67 29.54
N GLY A 89 -16.87 -20.67 28.75
CA GLY A 89 -17.00 -20.73 27.30
C GLY A 89 -16.25 -21.92 26.69
N VAL A 90 -15.08 -22.27 27.24
CA VAL A 90 -14.32 -23.46 26.84
C VAL A 90 -15.00 -24.75 27.30
N CYS A 91 -15.51 -24.80 28.52
CA CYS A 91 -16.24 -25.95 29.11
C CYS A 91 -17.46 -26.32 28.27
N VAL A 92 -18.27 -25.33 27.86
CA VAL A 92 -19.43 -25.52 26.97
C VAL A 92 -19.02 -26.20 25.65
N ARG A 93 -17.81 -25.93 25.15
CA ARG A 93 -17.31 -26.47 23.86
C ARG A 93 -16.47 -27.73 23.98
N GLN A 94 -16.19 -28.23 25.19
CA GLN A 94 -15.16 -29.24 25.43
C GLN A 94 -15.38 -30.54 24.64
N ASN A 95 -16.64 -30.91 24.40
CA ASN A 95 -17.00 -32.18 23.79
C ASN A 95 -16.93 -32.21 22.25
N ASN A 96 -16.63 -31.08 21.57
CA ASN A 96 -16.56 -30.94 20.10
C ASN A 96 -17.76 -31.54 19.33
N GLN A 97 -18.91 -31.74 19.98
CA GLN A 97 -20.14 -32.27 19.40
C GLN A 97 -21.24 -31.23 19.58
N ASP A 98 -21.85 -30.77 18.48
CA ASP A 98 -22.82 -29.67 18.50
C ASP A 98 -24.02 -29.97 19.41
N ALA A 99 -24.54 -31.20 19.39
CA ALA A 99 -25.66 -31.61 20.23
C ALA A 99 -25.35 -31.48 21.74
N LYS A 100 -24.14 -31.91 22.16
CA LYS A 100 -23.71 -31.80 23.56
C LYS A 100 -23.38 -30.35 23.93
N CYS A 101 -22.78 -29.61 23.02
CA CYS A 101 -22.46 -28.19 23.23
C CYS A 101 -23.75 -27.38 23.45
N TYR A 102 -24.78 -27.61 22.63
CA TYR A 102 -26.08 -26.97 22.77
C TYR A 102 -26.78 -27.33 24.08
N GLN A 103 -26.80 -28.61 24.47
CA GLN A 103 -27.39 -29.03 25.75
C GLN A 103 -26.66 -28.42 26.96
N THR A 104 -25.33 -28.36 26.91
CA THR A 104 -24.51 -27.76 27.97
C THR A 104 -24.75 -26.25 28.04
N LEU A 105 -24.81 -25.57 26.89
CA LEU A 105 -25.14 -24.15 26.81
C LEU A 105 -26.53 -23.87 27.37
N LEU A 106 -27.53 -24.69 27.01
CA LEU A 106 -28.89 -24.55 27.52
C LEU A 106 -28.92 -24.70 29.05
N GLY A 107 -28.23 -25.70 29.60
CA GLY A 107 -28.12 -25.88 31.05
C GLY A 107 -27.47 -24.69 31.76
N VAL A 108 -26.45 -24.08 31.16
CA VAL A 108 -25.84 -22.85 31.68
C VAL A 108 -26.84 -21.68 31.62
N LEU A 109 -27.57 -21.52 30.50
CA LEU A 109 -28.54 -20.45 30.29
C LEU A 109 -29.76 -20.55 31.22
N THR A 110 -30.23 -21.76 31.54
CA THR A 110 -31.35 -21.96 32.48
C THR A 110 -30.96 -21.68 33.93
N ASN A 111 -29.68 -21.81 34.27
CA ASN A 111 -29.14 -21.56 35.61
C ASN A 111 -28.62 -20.12 35.79
N LEU A 112 -28.73 -19.28 34.77
CA LEU A 112 -28.31 -17.88 34.82
C LEU A 112 -29.39 -17.03 35.48
N ASN A 113 -28.98 -16.17 36.41
CA ASN A 113 -29.84 -15.15 36.98
C ASN A 113 -30.39 -14.21 35.87
N GLU A 114 -31.66 -13.80 35.99
CA GLU A 114 -32.33 -12.91 35.02
C GLU A 114 -31.53 -11.63 34.74
N LEU A 115 -30.89 -11.05 35.76
CA LEU A 115 -30.06 -9.86 35.62
C LEU A 115 -28.83 -10.10 34.72
N ARG A 116 -28.18 -11.27 34.83
CA ARG A 116 -27.04 -11.64 33.97
C ARG A 116 -27.49 -12.00 32.56
N SER A 117 -28.66 -12.62 32.42
CA SER A 117 -29.28 -12.86 31.12
C SER A 117 -29.53 -11.53 30.39
N ALA A 118 -30.09 -10.53 31.09
CA ALA A 118 -30.28 -9.19 30.55
C ALA A 118 -28.94 -8.51 30.18
N GLU A 119 -27.90 -8.64 31.01
CA GLU A 119 -26.55 -8.12 30.70
C GLU A 119 -25.99 -8.71 29.40
N TYR A 120 -26.07 -10.04 29.24
CA TYR A 120 -25.55 -10.73 28.05
C TYR A 120 -26.33 -10.37 26.78
N ASN A 121 -27.66 -10.23 26.89
CA ASN A 121 -28.50 -9.75 25.79
C ASN A 121 -28.22 -8.28 25.43
N GLY A 122 -27.89 -7.44 26.42
CA GLY A 122 -27.45 -6.07 26.17
C GLY A 122 -26.10 -6.01 25.46
N ALA A 123 -25.15 -6.85 25.87
CA ALA A 123 -23.82 -6.93 25.26
C ALA A 123 -23.85 -7.40 23.81
N SER A 124 -24.72 -8.38 23.49
CA SER A 124 -24.89 -8.88 22.12
C SER A 124 -25.45 -7.79 21.21
N GLY A 125 -26.42 -7.00 21.70
CA GLY A 125 -26.92 -5.81 21.01
C GLY A 125 -25.85 -4.75 20.76
N VAL A 126 -24.97 -4.52 21.74
CA VAL A 126 -23.85 -3.57 21.61
C VAL A 126 -22.83 -4.02 20.56
N LEU A 127 -22.46 -5.31 20.52
CA LEU A 127 -21.59 -5.83 19.45
C LEU A 127 -22.28 -5.90 18.09
N ALA A 128 -23.61 -6.03 18.03
CA ALA A 128 -24.35 -5.97 16.78
C ALA A 128 -24.28 -4.59 16.10
N LEU A 129 -23.80 -3.55 16.82
CA LEU A 129 -23.50 -2.23 16.25
C LEU A 129 -22.10 -2.15 15.60
N LEU A 130 -21.22 -3.12 15.81
CA LEU A 130 -19.87 -3.14 15.25
C LEU A 130 -19.86 -3.04 13.72
N PRO A 131 -20.73 -3.76 12.98
CA PRO A 131 -20.82 -3.59 11.54
C PRO A 131 -21.26 -2.16 11.15
N THR A 132 -22.15 -1.53 11.91
CA THR A 132 -22.55 -0.12 11.72
C THR A 132 -21.39 0.85 11.99
N ILE A 133 -20.59 0.60 13.02
CA ILE A 133 -19.36 1.35 13.31
C ILE A 133 -18.37 1.25 12.15
N GLY A 134 -18.21 0.05 11.57
CA GLY A 134 -17.41 -0.15 10.37
C GLY A 134 -17.87 0.70 9.20
N ALA A 135 -19.19 0.79 8.99
CA ALA A 135 -19.77 1.65 7.95
C ALA A 135 -19.57 3.15 8.23
N LEU A 136 -19.71 3.60 9.49
CA LEU A 136 -19.51 5.00 9.89
C LEU A 136 -18.05 5.43 9.79
N LEU A 137 -17.13 4.58 10.25
CA LEU A 137 -15.72 4.83 10.07
C LEU A 137 -15.39 4.77 8.59
N GLY A 138 -15.97 3.86 7.82
CA GLY A 138 -15.73 3.67 6.39
C GLY A 138 -16.00 4.82 5.42
N ALA A 139 -16.07 6.07 5.85
CA ALA A 139 -15.99 7.20 4.93
C ALA A 139 -14.67 7.14 4.12
N PRO A 140 -14.73 7.38 2.79
CA PRO A 140 -13.57 7.28 1.92
C PRO A 140 -12.53 8.33 2.29
N THR A 141 -11.29 7.88 2.48
CA THR A 141 -10.15 8.74 2.79
C THR A 141 -9.10 8.59 1.72
N ASN A 142 -8.78 9.69 1.03
CA ASN A 142 -7.74 9.75 0.01
C ASN A 142 -6.37 9.25 0.50
N GLU A 143 -6.13 9.37 1.80
CA GLU A 143 -4.90 8.95 2.48
C GLU A 143 -4.62 7.46 2.33
N ILE A 144 -5.58 6.58 2.61
CA ILE A 144 -5.32 5.13 2.53
C ILE A 144 -5.13 4.70 1.08
N TRP A 145 -5.85 5.29 0.12
CA TRP A 145 -5.58 5.01 -1.31
C TRP A 145 -4.13 5.39 -1.69
N ARG A 146 -3.67 6.57 -1.25
CA ARG A 146 -2.27 6.98 -1.45
C ARG A 146 -1.31 6.04 -0.76
N LEU A 147 -1.59 5.66 0.49
CA LEU A 147 -0.76 4.72 1.22
C LEU A 147 -0.69 3.38 0.48
N LEU A 148 -1.82 2.86 -0.01
CA LEU A 148 -1.88 1.64 -0.83
C LEU A 148 -1.08 1.78 -2.12
N THR A 149 -1.01 2.99 -2.67
CA THR A 149 -0.31 3.23 -3.92
C THR A 149 1.21 3.37 -3.71
N ILE A 150 1.60 4.07 -2.64
CA ILE A 150 2.99 4.41 -2.25
C ILE A 150 3.66 3.24 -1.51
N VAL A 151 2.98 2.66 -0.52
CA VAL A 151 3.42 1.49 0.26
C VAL A 151 2.25 0.49 0.38
N PRO A 152 2.05 -0.37 -0.64
CA PRO A 152 0.88 -1.27 -0.72
C PRO A 152 0.63 -2.10 0.54
N PHE A 153 1.69 -2.64 1.13
CA PHE A 153 1.60 -3.38 2.39
C PHE A 153 0.99 -2.55 3.53
N GLY A 154 1.40 -1.28 3.65
CA GLY A 154 0.86 -0.34 4.63
C GLY A 154 -0.61 -0.03 4.38
N GLY A 155 -0.99 0.13 3.11
CA GLY A 155 -2.39 0.33 2.71
C GLY A 155 -3.28 -0.86 3.09
N VAL A 156 -2.82 -2.08 2.83
CA VAL A 156 -3.54 -3.31 3.22
C VAL A 156 -3.67 -3.38 4.75
N LEU A 157 -2.60 -3.12 5.50
CA LEU A 157 -2.64 -3.11 6.97
C LEU A 157 -3.62 -2.04 7.51
N ALA A 158 -3.65 -0.85 6.90
CA ALA A 158 -4.61 0.20 7.23
C ALA A 158 -6.06 -0.21 6.90
N MET A 159 -6.28 -0.99 5.84
CA MET A 159 -7.60 -1.56 5.52
C MET A 159 -8.07 -2.57 6.57
N PHE A 160 -7.18 -3.44 7.06
CA PHE A 160 -7.47 -4.34 8.18
C PHE A 160 -7.87 -3.52 9.42
N LEU A 161 -7.05 -2.55 9.82
CA LEU A 161 -7.36 -1.70 10.97
C LEU A 161 -8.69 -0.94 10.84
N SER A 162 -9.07 -0.57 9.61
CA SER A 162 -10.30 0.17 9.31
C SER A 162 -11.55 -0.70 9.09
N PHE A 163 -11.52 -2.00 9.46
CA PHE A 163 -12.62 -2.95 9.24
C PHE A 163 -13.10 -3.04 7.80
N GLY A 164 -12.23 -2.76 6.83
CA GLY A 164 -12.67 -2.77 5.44
C GLY A 164 -13.76 -1.72 5.14
N GLY A 165 -13.71 -0.53 5.76
CA GLY A 165 -14.53 0.57 5.29
C GLY A 165 -14.38 0.82 3.78
N ALA A 166 -15.38 1.44 3.15
CA ALA A 166 -15.29 1.90 1.76
C ALA A 166 -14.27 3.05 1.68
N ILE A 167 -13.04 2.72 1.33
CA ILE A 167 -11.90 3.60 1.57
C ILE A 167 -11.54 4.38 0.31
N LEU A 168 -11.85 3.83 -0.85
CA LEU A 168 -11.47 4.40 -2.13
C LEU A 168 -12.53 5.40 -2.62
N PRO A 169 -12.11 6.57 -3.14
CA PRO A 169 -13.05 7.46 -3.80
C PRO A 169 -13.68 6.76 -5.01
N VAL A 170 -15.00 6.84 -5.12
CA VAL A 170 -15.74 6.21 -6.23
C VAL A 170 -15.63 7.04 -7.50
N ARG A 171 -15.48 8.36 -7.35
CA ARG A 171 -15.42 9.31 -8.46
C ARG A 171 -13.98 9.69 -8.73
N VAL A 172 -13.61 9.75 -10.02
CA VAL A 172 -12.28 10.21 -10.45
C VAL A 172 -12.01 11.64 -9.95
N GLU A 173 -13.07 12.46 -9.91
CA GLU A 173 -13.07 13.84 -9.41
C GLU A 173 -12.62 13.97 -7.96
N ASP A 174 -12.72 12.92 -7.15
CA ASP A 174 -12.32 12.97 -5.73
C ASP A 174 -10.80 12.74 -5.57
N TYR A 175 -10.15 12.10 -6.55
CA TYR A 175 -8.71 11.87 -6.56
C TYR A 175 -7.96 13.18 -6.86
N GLU A 176 -8.46 14.01 -7.78
CA GLU A 176 -7.84 15.27 -8.22
C GLU A 176 -7.62 16.32 -7.11
N PRO A 177 -8.65 16.73 -6.33
CA PRO A 177 -8.50 17.77 -5.30
C PRO A 177 -7.65 17.27 -4.14
N SER A 178 -7.67 15.96 -3.86
CA SER A 178 -6.80 15.41 -2.83
C SER A 178 -5.35 15.75 -3.19
N LEU A 179 -4.92 15.41 -4.41
CA LEU A 179 -3.55 15.55 -4.89
C LEU A 179 -3.13 17.01 -4.96
N ASN A 180 -4.08 17.89 -5.27
CA ASN A 180 -3.86 19.33 -5.35
C ASN A 180 -3.83 20.05 -3.99
N LYS A 181 -4.55 19.56 -2.96
CA LYS A 181 -4.77 20.32 -1.71
C LYS A 181 -3.63 20.19 -0.69
N GLU A 182 -2.97 19.04 -0.61
CA GLU A 182 -1.88 18.81 0.35
C GLU A 182 -0.50 19.20 -0.19
N LEU A 183 -0.31 19.17 -1.51
CA LEU A 183 0.83 19.83 -2.12
C LEU A 183 0.45 21.28 -2.42
N HIS A 184 0.78 22.19 -1.49
CA HIS A 184 0.79 23.65 -1.71
C HIS A 184 1.69 24.12 -2.87
N SER A 185 2.10 23.24 -3.78
CA SER A 185 2.83 23.54 -5.00
C SER A 185 2.34 22.65 -6.14
N ASP A 186 1.67 23.22 -7.15
CA ASP A 186 1.60 22.85 -8.58
C ASP A 186 1.49 21.38 -9.07
N SER A 187 1.52 20.34 -8.23
CA SER A 187 2.06 19.02 -8.61
C SER A 187 1.13 17.99 -9.24
N SER A 188 -0.13 18.35 -9.49
CA SER A 188 -1.16 17.41 -9.93
C SER A 188 -1.84 17.92 -11.19
N PHE A 189 -1.81 17.10 -12.23
CA PHE A 189 -2.43 17.38 -13.52
C PHE A 189 -3.51 16.36 -13.80
N SER A 190 -4.74 16.84 -13.93
CA SER A 190 -5.80 16.06 -14.55
C SER A 190 -5.94 16.49 -16.00
N LEU A 191 -5.84 15.55 -16.93
CA LEU A 191 -6.17 15.73 -18.35
C LEU A 191 -7.68 15.66 -18.61
N ARG A 192 -8.47 15.70 -17.54
CA ARG A 192 -9.90 15.55 -17.66
C ARG A 192 -10.52 16.84 -18.14
N ASN A 193 -10.93 16.80 -19.40
CA ASN A 193 -11.83 17.76 -20.03
C ASN A 193 -12.97 18.11 -19.06
N LYS A 194 -12.92 19.31 -18.49
CA LYS A 194 -13.95 19.88 -17.62
C LYS A 194 -15.22 20.04 -18.45
N LYS A 195 -16.05 18.99 -18.51
CA LYS A 195 -17.38 18.90 -19.16
C LYS A 195 -17.72 20.12 -20.02
N ARG A 196 -17.12 20.22 -21.21
CA ARG A 196 -17.77 20.93 -22.31
C ARG A 196 -18.69 19.93 -22.96
N GLY A 197 -19.99 20.24 -22.95
CA GLY A 197 -21.03 19.39 -23.49
C GLY A 197 -20.66 18.87 -24.88
N ALA A 198 -21.08 17.63 -25.14
CA ALA A 198 -20.90 16.86 -26.36
C ALA A 198 -20.78 17.73 -27.62
N SER A 199 -19.55 18.13 -27.95
CA SER A 199 -19.22 18.65 -29.27
C SER A 199 -18.14 17.73 -29.80
N LYS A 200 -18.53 16.92 -30.79
CA LYS A 200 -17.68 16.01 -31.59
C LYS A 200 -16.64 16.78 -32.43
N THR A 201 -16.13 17.92 -31.96
CA THR A 201 -15.26 18.79 -32.75
C THR A 201 -13.84 18.80 -32.20
N ASN A 202 -13.02 18.04 -32.93
CA ASN A 202 -11.58 18.22 -33.15
C ASN A 202 -10.65 17.40 -32.25
N SER A 203 -10.32 16.17 -32.69
CA SER A 203 -9.17 15.38 -32.20
C SER A 203 -7.86 16.18 -32.18
N ALA A 204 -7.72 17.19 -33.03
CA ALA A 204 -6.59 18.12 -33.03
C ALA A 204 -6.51 18.94 -31.72
N LYS A 205 -7.64 19.44 -31.20
CA LYS A 205 -7.66 20.20 -29.94
C LYS A 205 -7.33 19.33 -28.72
N GLN A 206 -7.73 18.07 -28.75
CA GLN A 206 -7.41 17.11 -27.69
C GLN A 206 -5.91 16.76 -27.69
N ALA A 207 -5.30 16.60 -28.88
CA ALA A 207 -3.87 16.38 -29.00
C ALA A 207 -3.04 17.56 -28.45
N ASP A 208 -3.47 18.80 -28.73
CA ASP A 208 -2.83 20.00 -28.20
C ASP A 208 -2.94 20.10 -26.67
N GLU A 209 -4.08 19.72 -26.08
CA GLU A 209 -4.26 19.71 -24.63
C GLU A 209 -3.36 18.68 -23.94
N VAL A 210 -3.28 17.46 -24.50
CA VAL A 210 -2.37 16.41 -24.02
C VAL A 210 -0.92 16.89 -24.06
N GLU A 211 -0.53 17.58 -25.12
CA GLU A 211 0.81 18.13 -25.27
C GLU A 211 1.10 19.21 -24.21
N VAL A 212 0.19 20.17 -23.99
CA VAL A 212 0.37 21.23 -23.00
C VAL A 212 0.50 20.67 -21.58
N VAL A 213 -0.35 19.72 -21.19
CA VAL A 213 -0.27 19.10 -19.87
C VAL A 213 1.02 18.29 -19.73
N THR A 214 1.40 17.56 -20.79
CA THR A 214 2.64 16.80 -20.78
C THR A 214 3.85 17.72 -20.63
N GLN A 215 3.90 18.85 -21.35
CA GLN A 215 4.97 19.82 -21.19
C GLN A 215 5.03 20.42 -19.79
N ASN A 216 3.88 20.72 -19.17
CA ASN A 216 3.85 21.21 -17.80
C ASN A 216 4.32 20.14 -16.79
N LEU A 217 3.93 18.88 -17.01
CA LEU A 217 4.42 17.73 -16.26
C LEU A 217 5.94 17.61 -16.37
N LEU A 218 6.49 17.68 -17.57
CA LEU A 218 7.94 17.59 -17.82
C LEU A 218 8.70 18.72 -17.12
N LYS A 219 8.23 19.96 -17.22
CA LYS A 219 8.80 21.12 -16.50
C LYS A 219 8.84 20.90 -14.99
N GLN A 220 7.81 20.25 -14.43
CA GLN A 220 7.79 19.94 -13.01
C GLN A 220 8.71 18.81 -12.60
N ILE A 221 8.80 17.77 -13.43
CA ILE A 221 9.76 16.68 -13.24
C ILE A 221 11.16 17.28 -13.23
N GLU A 222 11.51 18.10 -14.21
CA GLU A 222 12.80 18.77 -14.30
C GLU A 222 13.07 19.67 -13.08
N LYS A 223 12.11 20.53 -12.72
CA LYS A 223 12.20 21.40 -11.53
C LYS A 223 12.45 20.60 -10.24
N LYS A 224 11.79 19.45 -10.08
CA LYS A 224 11.90 18.58 -8.89
C LYS A 224 13.15 17.69 -8.90
N MET A 225 13.61 17.26 -10.08
CA MET A 225 14.86 16.51 -10.22
C MET A 225 16.07 17.41 -9.88
N HIS A 226 16.00 18.69 -10.27
CA HIS A 226 17.07 19.66 -10.02
C HIS A 226 16.99 20.38 -8.67
N SER A 227 15.92 20.21 -7.89
CA SER A 227 15.87 20.84 -6.57
C SER A 227 16.86 20.14 -5.61
N PRO A 228 17.85 20.87 -5.05
CA PRO A 228 18.83 20.29 -4.13
C PRO A 228 18.22 19.89 -2.78
N ASP A 229 17.00 20.36 -2.48
CA ASP A 229 16.34 20.31 -1.17
C ASP A 229 15.39 19.13 -0.99
N SER A 230 15.62 17.96 -1.62
CA SER A 230 14.79 16.80 -1.29
C SER A 230 15.04 16.42 0.17
N VAL A 231 14.10 16.76 1.05
CA VAL A 231 14.14 16.33 2.45
C VAL A 231 14.01 14.82 2.45
N ARG A 232 15.11 14.12 2.75
CA ARG A 232 15.09 12.66 2.80
C ARG A 232 14.12 12.21 3.88
N PHE A 233 13.15 11.40 3.48
CA PHE A 233 12.31 10.71 4.43
C PHE A 233 13.16 9.78 5.32
N LYS A 234 13.00 9.90 6.63
CA LYS A 234 13.63 8.96 7.56
C LYS A 234 12.85 7.66 7.55
N LYS A 235 13.40 6.62 6.92
CA LYS A 235 12.79 5.27 6.87
C LYS A 235 12.34 4.75 8.24
N THR A 236 12.98 5.18 9.31
CA THR A 236 12.61 4.88 10.70
C THR A 236 11.17 5.27 11.03
N ASP A 237 10.66 6.36 10.45
CA ASP A 237 9.37 6.93 10.81
C ASP A 237 8.22 6.12 10.17
N ILE A 238 8.40 5.64 8.92
CA ILE A 238 7.46 4.67 8.30
C ILE A 238 7.49 3.36 9.09
N TRP A 239 8.68 2.85 9.44
CA TRP A 239 8.80 1.62 10.20
C TRP A 239 8.14 1.73 11.59
N LEU A 240 8.30 2.87 12.26
CA LEU A 240 7.62 3.17 13.52
C LEU A 240 6.10 3.23 13.33
N GLY A 241 5.62 3.85 12.25
CA GLY A 241 4.21 3.86 11.88
C GLY A 241 3.65 2.45 11.66
N PHE A 242 4.35 1.60 10.89
CA PHE A 242 3.93 0.21 10.70
C PHE A 242 3.98 -0.60 11.98
N PHE A 243 4.99 -0.41 12.81
CA PHE A 243 5.05 -1.04 14.11
C PHE A 243 3.84 -0.64 14.98
N GLY A 244 3.49 0.65 14.99
CA GLY A 244 2.29 1.16 15.67
C GLY A 244 1.00 0.53 15.12
N MET A 245 0.83 0.48 13.80
CA MET A 245 -0.30 -0.20 13.15
C MET A 245 -0.37 -1.69 13.52
N PHE A 246 0.77 -2.39 13.56
CA PHE A 246 0.85 -3.79 13.96
C PHE A 246 0.47 -4.02 15.42
N LEU A 247 0.89 -3.13 16.33
CA LEU A 247 0.50 -3.20 17.73
C LEU A 247 -1.00 -2.96 17.91
N LEU A 248 -1.57 -1.98 17.22
CA LEU A 248 -3.01 -1.72 17.22
C LEU A 248 -3.80 -2.92 16.67
N PHE A 249 -3.33 -3.49 15.57
CA PHE A 249 -3.93 -4.68 14.96
C PHE A 249 -3.84 -5.88 15.90
N GLY A 250 -2.65 -6.15 16.46
CA GLY A 250 -2.45 -7.24 17.42
C GLY A 250 -3.31 -7.09 18.68
N GLY A 251 -3.43 -5.88 19.22
CA GLY A 251 -4.31 -5.58 20.34
C GLY A 251 -5.78 -5.81 20.03
N SER A 252 -6.21 -5.46 18.81
CA SER A 252 -7.57 -5.67 18.34
C SER A 252 -7.89 -7.17 18.13
N GLN A 253 -6.97 -7.94 17.53
CA GLN A 253 -7.09 -9.39 17.41
C GLN A 253 -7.10 -10.08 18.79
N ALA A 254 -6.24 -9.66 19.72
CA ALA A 254 -6.22 -10.21 21.08
C ALA A 254 -7.56 -9.97 21.80
N ALA A 255 -8.14 -8.78 21.67
CA ALA A 255 -9.45 -8.48 22.25
C ALA A 255 -10.56 -9.35 21.65
N MET A 256 -10.58 -9.53 20.32
CA MET A 256 -11.51 -10.44 19.65
C MET A 256 -11.32 -11.89 20.09
N SER A 257 -10.07 -12.31 20.34
CA SER A 257 -9.79 -13.65 20.85
C SER A 257 -10.28 -13.85 22.28
N VAL A 258 -10.19 -12.84 23.14
CA VAL A 258 -10.81 -12.93 24.47
C VAL A 258 -12.33 -13.07 24.35
N VAL A 259 -12.95 -12.31 23.45
CA VAL A 259 -14.41 -12.35 23.21
C VAL A 259 -14.87 -13.71 22.69
N GLU A 260 -14.21 -14.26 21.67
CA GLU A 260 -14.60 -15.52 21.05
C GLU A 260 -14.48 -16.72 22.01
N GLN A 261 -13.53 -16.69 22.95
CA GLN A 261 -13.35 -17.79 23.91
C GLN A 261 -14.48 -17.81 24.94
N GLY A 262 -14.93 -16.65 25.43
CA GLY A 262 -15.99 -16.60 26.44
C GLY A 262 -17.41 -16.62 25.89
N ALA A 263 -17.66 -16.03 24.71
CA ALA A 263 -19.00 -15.98 24.12
C ALA A 263 -19.25 -17.15 23.14
N VAL A 264 -20.43 -17.76 23.18
CA VAL A 264 -20.78 -18.96 22.41
C VAL A 264 -21.90 -18.67 21.41
N LEU A 265 -21.75 -19.13 20.16
CA LEU A 265 -22.79 -19.05 19.13
C LEU A 265 -23.67 -20.32 19.16
N PRO A 266 -24.98 -20.26 19.46
CA PRO A 266 -25.80 -21.46 19.65
C PRO A 266 -25.86 -22.37 18.42
N TRP A 267 -25.95 -21.79 17.23
CA TRP A 267 -26.06 -22.51 15.95
C TRP A 267 -24.70 -22.87 15.34
N TRP A 268 -23.60 -22.41 15.95
CA TRP A 268 -22.23 -22.79 15.60
C TRP A 268 -21.38 -23.02 16.86
N CYS A 269 -21.91 -23.85 17.76
CA CYS A 269 -21.49 -23.93 19.15
C CYS A 269 -20.02 -24.37 19.32
N VAL A 270 -19.55 -25.29 18.48
CA VAL A 270 -18.17 -25.80 18.53
C VAL A 270 -17.14 -24.77 18.03
N SER A 271 -17.55 -23.75 17.27
CA SER A 271 -16.61 -22.80 16.68
C SER A 271 -15.93 -21.91 17.71
N ARG A 272 -14.59 -21.89 17.66
CA ARG A 272 -13.74 -21.03 18.50
C ARG A 272 -13.20 -19.80 17.78
N TRP A 273 -13.39 -19.70 16.47
CA TRP A 273 -12.77 -18.68 15.60
C TRP A 273 -13.81 -17.81 14.87
N TRP A 274 -15.05 -17.83 15.35
CA TRP A 274 -16.17 -17.23 14.63
C TRP A 274 -16.01 -15.71 14.47
N MET A 275 -15.47 -15.01 15.48
CA MET A 275 -15.29 -13.57 15.45
C MET A 275 -14.14 -13.18 14.49
N HIS A 276 -13.03 -13.90 14.54
CA HIS A 276 -11.93 -13.71 13.59
C HIS A 276 -12.38 -14.01 12.15
N MET A 277 -13.08 -15.12 11.92
CA MET A 277 -13.58 -15.47 10.59
C MET A 277 -14.49 -14.37 10.05
N TRP A 278 -15.43 -13.88 10.85
CA TRP A 278 -16.28 -12.76 10.48
C TRP A 278 -15.44 -11.51 10.13
N TYR A 279 -14.48 -11.14 10.98
CA TYR A 279 -13.61 -9.98 10.76
C TYR A 279 -12.79 -10.08 9.45
N PHE A 280 -12.23 -11.27 9.17
CA PHE A 280 -11.54 -11.54 7.91
C PHE A 280 -12.49 -11.48 6.71
N MET A 281 -13.70 -12.04 6.83
CA MET A 281 -14.70 -11.96 5.76
C MET A 281 -15.05 -10.51 5.43
N VAL A 282 -15.36 -9.68 6.44
CA VAL A 282 -15.63 -8.25 6.27
C VAL A 282 -14.47 -7.54 5.57
N THR A 283 -13.25 -7.78 6.05
CA THR A 283 -12.06 -7.13 5.48
C THR A 283 -11.79 -7.58 4.05
N LEU A 284 -11.95 -8.85 3.73
CA LEU A 284 -11.75 -9.37 2.37
C LEU A 284 -12.84 -8.86 1.41
N THR A 285 -14.11 -8.86 1.82
CA THR A 285 -15.19 -8.30 1.00
C THR A 285 -14.98 -6.82 0.73
N ALA A 286 -14.46 -6.08 1.71
CA ALA A 286 -14.11 -4.70 1.55
C ALA A 286 -12.92 -4.44 0.64
N ILE A 287 -11.85 -5.25 0.74
CA ILE A 287 -10.71 -5.16 -0.18
C ILE A 287 -11.21 -5.44 -1.61
N ALA A 288 -12.05 -6.45 -1.79
CA ALA A 288 -12.64 -6.78 -3.08
C ALA A 288 -13.56 -5.64 -3.59
N GLU A 289 -14.40 -5.07 -2.72
CA GLU A 289 -15.27 -3.94 -3.05
C GLU A 289 -14.44 -2.71 -3.45
N ASN A 290 -13.42 -2.36 -2.67
CA ASN A 290 -12.49 -1.28 -2.99
C ASN A 290 -11.85 -1.54 -4.37
N TRP A 291 -11.37 -2.76 -4.63
CA TRP A 291 -10.75 -3.09 -5.91
C TRP A 291 -11.73 -3.00 -7.08
N ALA A 292 -12.98 -3.43 -6.91
CA ALA A 292 -14.03 -3.32 -7.92
C ALA A 292 -14.49 -1.86 -8.17
N GLN A 293 -14.40 -1.01 -7.14
CA GLN A 293 -14.76 0.41 -7.19
C GLN A 293 -13.68 1.29 -7.82
N LEU A 294 -12.44 0.81 -8.01
CA LEU A 294 -11.41 1.57 -8.69
C LEU A 294 -11.90 2.03 -10.07
N PRO A 295 -11.81 3.34 -10.38
CA PRO A 295 -12.22 3.86 -11.68
C PRO A 295 -11.16 3.61 -12.77
N PHE A 296 -9.99 3.11 -12.38
CA PHE A 296 -8.85 2.92 -13.28
C PHE A 296 -8.81 1.49 -13.81
N SER A 297 -8.74 1.32 -15.13
CA SER A 297 -8.56 0.01 -15.75
C SER A 297 -7.12 -0.48 -15.65
N ASP A 298 -6.18 0.45 -15.84
CA ASP A 298 -4.75 0.20 -15.84
C ASP A 298 -4.02 1.30 -15.07
N GLN A 299 -2.94 0.91 -14.38
CA GLN A 299 -2.05 1.84 -13.69
C GLN A 299 -0.60 1.50 -14.00
N PHE A 300 0.15 2.50 -14.47
CA PHE A 300 1.58 2.39 -14.72
C PHE A 300 2.33 3.17 -13.66
N LYS A 301 3.23 2.49 -12.94
CA LYS A 301 4.11 3.11 -11.95
C LYS A 301 5.50 3.26 -12.55
N LEU A 302 5.99 4.50 -12.61
CA LEU A 302 7.32 4.86 -13.06
C LEU A 302 8.10 5.43 -11.88
N PHE A 303 9.30 4.90 -11.63
CA PHE A 303 10.23 5.48 -10.66
C PHE A 303 11.35 6.16 -11.43
N LEU A 304 11.42 7.48 -11.33
CA LEU A 304 12.53 8.26 -11.89
C LEU A 304 13.55 8.45 -10.78
N SER A 305 14.82 8.25 -11.08
CA SER A 305 15.88 8.56 -10.12
C SER A 305 17.13 9.08 -10.81
N ASP A 306 17.85 9.91 -10.07
CA ASP A 306 19.07 10.55 -10.54
C ASP A 306 20.24 9.55 -10.50
N VAL A 307 21.00 9.46 -11.59
CA VAL A 307 22.20 8.63 -11.68
C VAL A 307 23.41 9.49 -11.32
N PRO A 308 24.08 9.21 -10.19
CA PRO A 308 25.11 10.12 -9.67
C PRO A 308 26.49 9.95 -10.34
N TYR A 309 26.58 9.22 -11.44
CA TYR A 309 27.81 8.93 -12.18
C TYR A 309 27.55 9.03 -13.69
N ILE A 310 28.61 9.28 -14.44
CA ILE A 310 28.55 9.41 -15.89
C ILE A 310 28.51 8.01 -16.49
N ILE A 311 27.45 7.72 -17.22
CA ILE A 311 27.27 6.43 -17.87
C ILE A 311 27.21 6.56 -19.39
N SER A 312 27.80 5.56 -20.06
CA SER A 312 27.57 5.28 -21.47
C SER A 312 26.90 3.92 -21.60
N VAL A 313 25.81 3.86 -22.34
CA VAL A 313 25.09 2.61 -22.62
C VAL A 313 25.46 2.14 -24.03
N THR A 314 26.11 0.99 -24.13
CA THR A 314 26.47 0.35 -25.41
C THR A 314 25.53 -0.82 -25.71
N GLY A 315 25.21 -1.03 -26.99
CA GLY A 315 24.22 -2.03 -27.40
C GLY A 315 22.80 -1.74 -26.89
N GLY A 316 21.98 -2.78 -26.84
CA GLY A 316 20.57 -2.71 -26.46
C GLY A 316 19.68 -2.09 -27.54
N GLU A 317 18.47 -2.59 -27.65
CA GLU A 317 17.45 -1.97 -28.50
C GLU A 317 16.95 -0.69 -27.86
N ASP A 318 16.97 0.39 -28.64
CA ASP A 318 16.34 1.64 -28.24
C ASP A 318 14.83 1.53 -28.48
N ILE A 319 14.05 1.78 -27.43
CA ILE A 319 12.58 1.76 -27.51
C ILE A 319 12.09 2.86 -28.48
N THR A 320 12.86 3.93 -28.68
CA THR A 320 12.50 5.03 -29.59
C THR A 320 13.01 4.83 -31.01
N GLN A 321 13.89 3.88 -31.33
CA GLN A 321 14.25 3.63 -32.73
C GLN A 321 13.11 3.01 -33.53
N SER A 322 12.15 2.38 -32.85
CA SER A 322 10.88 1.96 -33.46
C SER A 322 9.95 3.15 -33.80
N LEU A 323 10.21 4.32 -33.20
CA LEU A 323 9.51 5.59 -33.46
C LEU A 323 10.00 6.23 -34.77
N GLU A 324 11.31 6.30 -34.98
CA GLU A 324 11.91 6.94 -36.17
C GLU A 324 11.60 6.18 -37.47
N LYS A 325 11.59 4.84 -37.41
CA LYS A 325 11.21 4.00 -38.55
C LYS A 325 9.72 4.09 -38.92
N ALA A 326 8.86 4.48 -37.97
CA ALA A 326 7.44 4.70 -38.24
C ALA A 326 7.20 6.08 -38.89
N GLY A 327 7.88 7.13 -38.41
CA GLY A 327 7.73 8.50 -38.93
C GLY A 327 8.42 8.78 -40.28
N SER A 328 9.32 7.92 -40.73
CA SER A 328 10.02 8.09 -42.03
C SER A 328 9.26 7.51 -43.23
N GLY A 329 8.11 6.88 -43.02
CA GLY A 329 7.28 6.27 -44.05
C GLY A 329 6.01 7.06 -44.33
N ASP A 330 6.02 7.80 -45.44
CA ASP A 330 4.86 8.36 -46.14
C ASP A 330 4.28 9.69 -45.60
N ASN A 331 4.03 10.63 -46.52
CA ASN A 331 3.55 12.01 -46.32
C ASN A 331 2.08 12.09 -45.80
N THR A 332 1.72 11.23 -44.85
CA THR A 332 0.40 11.27 -44.21
C THR A 332 0.44 12.17 -43.00
N THR A 333 -0.51 13.11 -42.93
CA THR A 333 -0.74 14.11 -41.88
C THR A 333 -1.18 13.50 -40.54
N ILE A 334 -0.72 12.29 -40.21
CA ILE A 334 -0.95 11.65 -38.93
C ILE A 334 0.02 12.30 -37.93
N SER A 335 -0.54 12.89 -36.88
CA SER A 335 0.25 13.57 -35.85
C SER A 335 1.31 12.62 -35.28
N PRO A 336 2.60 13.01 -35.24
CA PRO A 336 3.73 12.16 -34.79
C PRO A 336 3.53 11.61 -33.36
N ASN A 337 2.69 12.26 -32.56
CA ASN A 337 2.36 11.86 -31.20
C ASN A 337 1.54 10.55 -31.14
N VAL A 338 0.70 10.28 -32.14
CA VAL A 338 -0.17 9.09 -32.14
C VAL A 338 0.61 7.82 -32.43
N GLU A 339 1.55 7.88 -33.36
CA GLU A 339 2.41 6.75 -33.72
C GLU A 339 3.40 6.43 -32.60
N THR A 340 3.91 7.47 -31.94
CA THR A 340 4.79 7.38 -30.77
C THR A 340 4.16 6.54 -29.66
N GLY A 341 2.89 6.80 -29.33
CA GLY A 341 2.15 6.04 -28.32
C GLY A 341 1.99 4.57 -28.67
N LYS A 342 1.72 4.24 -29.94
CA LYS A 342 1.54 2.85 -30.41
C LYS A 342 2.85 2.05 -30.40
N ALA A 343 3.96 2.69 -30.75
CA ALA A 343 5.28 2.04 -30.70
C ALA A 343 5.64 1.65 -29.26
N ILE A 344 5.39 2.55 -28.31
CA ILE A 344 5.64 2.30 -26.88
C ILE A 344 4.65 1.32 -26.30
N GLU A 345 3.39 1.31 -26.74
CA GLU A 345 2.46 0.25 -26.39
C GLU A 345 3.02 -1.15 -26.73
N ARG A 346 3.54 -1.31 -27.95
CA ARG A 346 4.16 -2.58 -28.37
C ARG A 346 5.42 -2.88 -27.56
N ALA A 347 6.28 -1.89 -27.36
CA ALA A 347 7.52 -2.06 -26.61
C ALA A 347 7.26 -2.39 -25.13
N VAL A 348 6.26 -1.75 -24.50
CA VAL A 348 5.82 -2.03 -23.13
C VAL A 348 5.23 -3.44 -23.03
N GLY A 349 4.49 -3.89 -24.04
CA GLY A 349 4.04 -5.28 -24.15
C GLY A 349 5.20 -6.28 -24.29
N GLN A 350 6.28 -5.87 -24.97
CA GLN A 350 7.46 -6.68 -25.27
C GLN A 350 8.63 -6.46 -24.30
N LEU A 351 8.40 -5.85 -23.13
CA LEU A 351 9.47 -5.52 -22.17
C LEU A 351 10.35 -6.69 -21.78
N GLN A 352 9.84 -7.91 -21.82
CA GLN A 352 10.59 -9.11 -21.48
C GLN A 352 11.58 -9.52 -22.59
N THR A 353 11.22 -9.29 -23.85
CA THR A 353 11.97 -9.77 -25.04
C THR A 353 13.03 -8.78 -25.54
N ILE A 354 12.91 -7.49 -25.23
CA ILE A 354 13.85 -6.43 -25.66
C ILE A 354 15.29 -6.76 -25.23
N THR A 355 16.27 -6.71 -26.13
CA THR A 355 17.66 -7.00 -25.73
C THR A 355 18.24 -5.94 -24.78
N PRO A 356 18.83 -6.33 -23.63
CA PRO A 356 19.37 -5.36 -22.67
C PRO A 356 20.71 -4.80 -23.14
N GLY A 357 20.88 -3.48 -23.04
CA GLY A 357 22.15 -2.79 -23.23
C GLY A 357 23.14 -3.03 -22.10
N VAL A 358 24.40 -2.70 -22.35
CA VAL A 358 25.50 -2.79 -21.39
C VAL A 358 25.82 -1.38 -20.90
N VAL A 359 25.77 -1.19 -19.58
CA VAL A 359 26.14 0.08 -18.95
C VAL A 359 27.64 0.06 -18.68
N HIS A 360 28.35 1.07 -19.15
CA HIS A 360 29.72 1.37 -18.77
C HIS A 360 29.74 2.65 -17.94
N ILE A 361 30.39 2.59 -16.78
CA ILE A 361 30.58 3.75 -15.92
C ILE A 361 31.93 4.36 -16.30
N ILE A 362 31.90 5.57 -16.88
CA ILE A 362 33.11 6.24 -17.38
C ILE A 362 33.83 6.95 -16.23
N SER A 363 33.08 7.64 -15.37
CA SER A 363 33.62 8.38 -14.24
C SER A 363 32.57 8.60 -13.16
N GLY A 364 33.00 8.53 -11.90
CA GLY A 364 32.17 8.78 -10.73
C GLY A 364 32.83 8.24 -9.47
N THR A 365 32.88 9.05 -8.41
CA THR A 365 33.30 8.59 -7.09
C THR A 365 32.33 7.51 -6.63
N GLU A 366 32.84 6.28 -6.49
CA GLU A 366 32.10 5.16 -5.93
C GLU A 366 31.46 5.59 -4.59
N THR A 367 30.19 5.21 -4.37
CA THR A 367 29.42 5.30 -3.11
C THR A 367 28.41 6.45 -2.91
N THR A 368 28.10 7.26 -3.91
CA THR A 368 26.97 8.22 -3.77
C THR A 368 25.63 7.50 -3.87
N SER A 369 24.93 7.40 -2.74
CA SER A 369 23.55 6.88 -2.66
C SER A 369 22.66 7.62 -3.68
N PRO A 370 21.79 6.90 -4.42
CA PRO A 370 20.86 7.53 -5.37
C PRO A 370 20.12 8.67 -4.68
N ARG A 371 20.16 9.84 -5.31
CA ARG A 371 19.42 11.04 -4.90
C ARG A 371 18.07 11.05 -5.61
N ASN A 372 17.07 11.59 -4.93
CA ASN A 372 15.77 12.02 -5.43
C ASN A 372 15.08 10.98 -6.32
N ALA A 373 14.29 10.08 -5.71
CA ALA A 373 13.35 9.28 -6.47
C ALA A 373 12.03 10.05 -6.61
N ILE A 374 11.50 10.13 -7.83
CA ILE A 374 10.18 10.67 -8.13
C ILE A 374 9.29 9.52 -8.55
N LEU A 375 8.14 9.37 -7.89
CA LEU A 375 7.13 8.37 -8.25
C LEU A 375 6.10 9.02 -9.18
N ILE A 376 6.05 8.58 -10.42
CA ILE A 376 5.04 8.99 -11.39
C ILE A 376 4.05 7.84 -11.58
N ILE A 377 2.77 8.16 -11.48
CA ILE A 377 1.69 7.19 -11.62
C ILE A 377 0.82 7.66 -12.77
N VAL A 378 0.70 6.85 -13.82
CA VAL A 378 -0.17 7.13 -14.95
C VAL A 378 -1.35 6.17 -14.85
N SER A 379 -2.55 6.69 -14.57
CA SER A 379 -3.77 5.91 -14.40
C SER A 379 -4.73 6.14 -15.56
N VAL A 380 -5.21 5.04 -16.15
CA VAL A 380 -6.12 5.05 -17.29
C VAL A 380 -7.55 4.91 -16.79
N ILE A 381 -8.40 5.90 -17.09
CA ILE A 381 -9.85 5.77 -16.95
C ILE A 381 -10.30 4.79 -18.05
N GLY A 382 -11.08 3.76 -17.70
CA GLY A 382 -11.56 2.78 -18.68
C GLY A 382 -12.13 3.48 -19.92
N SER A 383 -11.62 3.12 -21.11
CA SER A 383 -11.92 3.81 -22.37
C SER A 383 -13.20 3.28 -23.00
N GLU A 384 -14.01 4.19 -23.54
CA GLU A 384 -15.35 3.96 -24.09
C GLU A 384 -15.41 2.99 -25.31
N GLY A 385 -14.26 2.66 -25.90
CA GLY A 385 -14.19 1.95 -27.19
C GLY A 385 -14.02 0.43 -27.13
N ASP A 386 -13.50 -0.14 -26.04
CA ASP A 386 -13.19 -1.58 -25.90
C ASP A 386 -14.20 -2.28 -24.96
N GLU A 387 -15.39 -1.68 -24.87
CA GLU A 387 -16.22 -1.58 -23.68
C GLU A 387 -17.17 -2.74 -23.42
N GLY A 388 -17.74 -3.38 -24.46
CA GLY A 388 -18.93 -4.21 -24.28
C GLY A 388 -18.75 -5.40 -23.32
N SER A 389 -17.62 -6.09 -23.38
CA SER A 389 -17.38 -7.30 -22.57
C SER A 389 -16.80 -6.98 -21.18
N ARG A 390 -15.86 -6.02 -21.09
CA ARG A 390 -15.19 -5.65 -19.84
C ARG A 390 -16.07 -4.79 -18.95
N LEU A 391 -16.90 -3.90 -19.51
CA LEU A 391 -17.88 -3.16 -18.71
C LEU A 391 -18.90 -4.09 -18.05
N ASN A 392 -19.36 -5.11 -18.79
CA ASN A 392 -20.29 -6.10 -18.24
C ASN A 392 -19.63 -6.89 -17.10
N ALA A 393 -18.38 -7.32 -17.28
CA ALA A 393 -17.64 -8.01 -16.23
C ALA A 393 -17.38 -7.11 -15.01
N GLN A 394 -16.93 -5.86 -15.20
CA GLN A 394 -16.65 -4.94 -14.10
C GLN A 394 -17.92 -4.52 -13.37
N SER A 395 -19.02 -4.27 -14.10
CA SER A 395 -20.33 -3.96 -13.51
C SER A 395 -20.87 -5.15 -12.73
N PHE A 396 -20.72 -6.37 -13.26
CA PHE A 396 -21.06 -7.60 -12.56
C PHE A 396 -20.22 -7.77 -11.29
N TRP A 397 -18.90 -7.57 -11.36
CA TRP A 397 -18.02 -7.62 -10.18
C TRP A 397 -18.41 -6.60 -9.13
N ARG A 398 -18.72 -5.35 -9.52
CA ARG A 398 -19.21 -4.31 -8.61
C ARG A 398 -20.52 -4.70 -7.93
N LEU A 399 -21.46 -5.30 -8.67
CA LEU A 399 -22.71 -5.81 -8.12
C LEU A 399 -22.43 -6.94 -7.12
N LEU A 400 -21.62 -7.93 -7.53
CA LEU A 400 -21.25 -9.08 -6.71
C LEU A 400 -20.56 -8.64 -5.40
N THR A 401 -19.58 -7.74 -5.46
CA THR A 401 -18.88 -7.26 -4.27
C THR A 401 -19.79 -6.47 -3.35
N LYS A 402 -20.72 -5.66 -3.89
CA LYS A 402 -21.73 -4.96 -3.09
C LYS A 402 -22.70 -5.92 -2.42
N SER A 403 -23.20 -6.92 -3.13
CA SER A 403 -24.06 -7.96 -2.57
C SER A 403 -23.33 -8.77 -1.49
N ALA A 404 -22.07 -9.13 -1.73
CA ALA A 404 -21.23 -9.82 -0.75
C ALA A 404 -21.00 -8.96 0.51
N SER A 405 -20.71 -7.67 0.34
CA SER A 405 -20.58 -6.69 1.42
C SER A 405 -21.85 -6.69 2.28
N ILE A 406 -23.03 -6.49 1.68
CA ILE A 406 -24.33 -6.52 2.38
C ILE A 406 -24.55 -7.86 3.10
N ALA A 407 -24.28 -8.99 2.43
CA ALA A 407 -24.46 -10.32 3.01
C ALA A 407 -23.57 -10.53 4.24
N VAL A 408 -22.32 -10.09 4.20
CA VAL A 408 -21.39 -10.20 5.33
C VAL A 408 -21.81 -9.28 6.48
N PHE A 409 -22.34 -8.08 6.20
CA PHE A 409 -22.90 -7.19 7.22
C PHE A 409 -24.11 -7.83 7.92
N VAL A 410 -25.09 -8.34 7.16
CA VAL A 410 -26.29 -9.01 7.70
C VAL A 410 -25.91 -10.24 8.52
N THR A 411 -25.01 -11.06 7.98
CA THR A 411 -24.52 -12.28 8.64
C THR A 411 -23.79 -11.93 9.94
N GLY A 412 -22.95 -10.89 9.93
CA GLY A 412 -22.28 -10.36 11.12
C GLY A 412 -23.24 -9.92 12.21
N THR A 413 -24.24 -9.11 11.86
CA THR A 413 -25.27 -8.67 12.80
C THR A 413 -26.01 -9.85 13.41
N ALA A 414 -26.35 -10.88 12.62
CA ALA A 414 -26.97 -12.10 13.12
C ALA A 414 -26.03 -12.89 14.06
N PHE A 415 -24.73 -12.95 13.76
CA PHE A 415 -23.74 -13.60 14.62
C PHE A 415 -23.68 -12.91 15.98
N PHE A 416 -23.52 -11.59 15.99
CA PHE A 416 -23.41 -10.84 17.24
C PHE A 416 -24.71 -10.85 18.04
N ALA A 417 -25.87 -10.71 17.39
CA ALA A 417 -27.17 -10.76 18.05
C ALA A 417 -27.48 -12.14 18.66
N SER A 418 -26.97 -13.22 18.06
CA SER A 418 -27.17 -14.59 18.55
C SER A 418 -26.13 -15.05 19.56
N ALA A 419 -25.03 -14.30 19.75
CA ALA A 419 -23.97 -14.65 20.69
C ALA A 419 -24.48 -14.67 22.13
N GLN A 420 -24.30 -15.82 22.80
CA GLN A 420 -24.66 -16.05 24.18
C GLN A 420 -23.43 -15.95 25.09
N LEU A 421 -23.67 -15.72 26.38
CA LEU A 421 -22.63 -15.58 27.41
C LEU A 421 -21.67 -14.41 27.14
N LEU A 422 -22.02 -13.46 26.29
CA LEU A 422 -21.16 -12.32 26.00
C LEU A 422 -21.24 -11.30 27.14
N ALA A 423 -20.17 -11.12 27.90
CA ALA A 423 -20.16 -10.13 28.96
C ALA A 423 -20.08 -8.69 28.42
N LEU A 424 -20.89 -7.79 28.97
CA LEU A 424 -20.89 -6.37 28.59
C LEU A 424 -19.51 -5.70 28.70
N PRO A 425 -18.72 -5.85 29.79
CA PRO A 425 -17.40 -5.23 29.87
C PRO A 425 -16.43 -5.74 28.79
N MET A 426 -16.56 -7.00 28.38
CA MET A 426 -15.72 -7.57 27.32
C MET A 426 -16.12 -7.05 25.93
N ALA A 427 -17.43 -6.93 25.67
CA ALA A 427 -17.96 -6.31 24.47
C ALA A 427 -17.49 -4.85 24.33
N VAL A 428 -17.60 -4.06 25.41
CA VAL A 428 -17.14 -2.67 25.45
C VAL A 428 -15.63 -2.59 25.24
N MET A 429 -14.84 -3.41 25.94
CA MET A 429 -13.38 -3.45 25.77
C MET A 429 -13.00 -3.74 24.31
N ALA A 430 -13.60 -4.77 23.71
CA ALA A 430 -13.34 -5.11 22.31
C ALA A 430 -13.70 -3.97 21.38
N LEU A 431 -14.89 -3.37 21.53
CA LEU A 431 -15.30 -2.22 20.73
C LEU A 431 -14.36 -1.02 20.89
N THR A 432 -13.95 -0.68 22.12
CA THR A 432 -13.03 0.44 22.36
C THR A 432 -11.69 0.20 21.71
N LEU A 433 -11.11 -1.00 21.84
CA LEU A 433 -9.83 -1.34 21.22
C LEU A 433 -9.92 -1.37 19.69
N LEU A 434 -11.02 -1.88 19.15
CA LEU A 434 -11.29 -1.91 17.72
C LEU A 434 -11.48 -0.50 17.13
N LEU A 435 -12.25 0.36 17.82
CA LEU A 435 -12.43 1.77 17.48
C LEU A 435 -11.10 2.53 17.54
N ALA A 436 -10.35 2.36 18.62
CA ALA A 436 -9.03 2.96 18.77
C ALA A 436 -8.09 2.51 17.65
N ALA A 437 -8.04 1.21 17.36
CA ALA A 437 -7.23 0.65 16.27
C ALA A 437 -7.61 1.26 14.91
N ALA A 438 -8.90 1.45 14.64
CA ALA A 438 -9.37 2.06 13.40
C ALA A 438 -9.03 3.56 13.30
N VAL A 439 -9.31 4.33 14.36
CA VAL A 439 -9.04 5.79 14.39
C VAL A 439 -7.55 6.07 14.35
N PHE A 440 -6.76 5.44 15.22
CA PHE A 440 -5.31 5.64 15.24
C PHE A 440 -4.63 5.01 14.03
N GLY A 441 -5.11 3.88 13.53
CA GLY A 441 -4.62 3.28 12.28
C GLY A 441 -4.71 4.27 11.10
N ARG A 442 -5.80 5.02 11.02
CA ARG A 442 -5.97 6.08 10.03
C ARG A 442 -5.10 7.29 10.27
N ALA A 443 -5.00 7.76 11.51
CA ALA A 443 -4.10 8.87 11.85
C ALA A 443 -2.64 8.54 11.48
N ILE A 444 -2.20 7.31 11.72
CA ILE A 444 -0.87 6.84 11.33
C ILE A 444 -0.76 6.73 9.80
N ALA A 445 -1.78 6.23 9.11
CA ALA A 445 -1.80 6.16 7.65
C ALA A 445 -1.68 7.56 7.03
N SER A 446 -2.49 8.50 7.50
CA SER A 446 -2.45 9.93 7.16
C SER A 446 -1.04 10.49 7.36
N TYR A 447 -0.49 10.34 8.57
CA TYR A 447 0.86 10.79 8.90
C TYR A 447 1.92 10.23 7.95
N ILE A 448 1.89 8.92 7.66
CA ILE A 448 2.83 8.30 6.71
C ILE A 448 2.65 8.93 5.33
N THR A 449 1.42 9.10 4.85
CA THR A 449 1.19 9.66 3.51
C THR A 449 1.58 11.13 3.39
N THR A 450 1.30 11.95 4.39
CA THR A 450 1.72 13.36 4.41
C THR A 450 3.25 13.45 4.52
N SER A 451 3.88 12.58 5.32
CA SER A 451 5.32 12.58 5.48
C SER A 451 6.05 12.07 4.23
N VAL A 452 5.51 11.07 3.53
CA VAL A 452 6.04 10.65 2.23
C VAL A 452 5.75 11.69 1.16
N GLY A 453 4.54 12.25 1.10
CA GLY A 453 4.17 13.25 0.09
C GLY A 453 4.98 14.55 0.17
N THR A 454 5.47 14.90 1.35
CA THR A 454 6.38 16.05 1.56
C THR A 454 7.84 15.76 1.21
N SER A 455 8.27 14.50 1.29
CA SER A 455 9.67 14.10 1.13
C SER A 455 9.98 13.53 -0.25
N GLU A 456 9.06 12.76 -0.81
CA GLU A 456 9.16 12.14 -2.12
C GLU A 456 8.01 12.64 -3.00
N PRO A 457 8.30 13.44 -4.04
CA PRO A 457 7.26 13.99 -4.87
C PRO A 457 6.59 12.87 -5.66
N MET A 458 5.30 12.68 -5.40
CA MET A 458 4.44 11.84 -6.22
C MET A 458 3.73 12.70 -7.25
N ILE A 459 3.78 12.28 -8.52
CA ILE A 459 2.99 12.91 -9.58
C ILE A 459 2.00 11.87 -10.10
N HIS A 460 0.71 12.15 -9.96
CA HIS A 460 -0.33 11.29 -10.50
C HIS A 460 -0.97 11.97 -11.70
N VAL A 461 -0.91 11.28 -12.84
CA VAL A 461 -1.47 11.70 -14.12
C VAL A 461 -2.63 10.76 -14.44
N ILE A 462 -3.81 11.34 -14.63
CA ILE A 462 -5.02 10.60 -15.00
C ILE A 462 -5.27 10.87 -16.48
N VAL A 463 -5.36 9.81 -17.29
CA VAL A 463 -5.59 9.86 -18.74
C VAL A 463 -6.88 9.12 -19.09
N ASN A 464 -7.51 9.48 -20.22
CA ASN A 464 -8.80 8.92 -20.62
C ASN A 464 -8.67 7.63 -21.44
N SER A 465 -7.47 7.38 -21.99
CA SER A 465 -7.23 6.22 -22.83
C SER A 465 -5.85 5.62 -22.60
N ARG A 466 -5.72 4.34 -22.97
CA ARG A 466 -4.45 3.62 -22.86
C ARG A 466 -3.39 4.19 -23.80
N SER A 467 -3.79 4.66 -24.99
CA SER A 467 -2.91 5.31 -25.95
C SER A 467 -2.35 6.63 -25.40
N GLU A 468 -3.18 7.47 -24.78
CA GLU A 468 -2.72 8.67 -24.06
C GLU A 468 -1.73 8.32 -22.95
N ALA A 469 -1.97 7.24 -22.21
CA ALA A 469 -1.05 6.76 -21.17
C ALA A 469 0.34 6.47 -21.73
N TYR A 470 0.40 5.76 -22.85
CA TYR A 470 1.66 5.44 -23.52
C TYR A 470 2.33 6.67 -24.12
N GLN A 471 1.57 7.66 -24.60
CA GLN A 471 2.13 8.95 -25.05
C GLN A 471 2.78 9.71 -23.89
N VAL A 472 2.14 9.75 -22.72
CA VAL A 472 2.73 10.37 -21.52
C VAL A 472 4.00 9.64 -21.10
N ILE A 473 3.98 8.30 -21.08
CA ILE A 473 5.17 7.48 -20.77
C ILE A 473 6.28 7.73 -21.79
N ALA A 474 5.95 7.84 -23.07
CA ALA A 474 6.88 8.17 -24.15
C ALA A 474 7.60 9.48 -23.91
N ARG A 475 6.83 10.52 -23.61
CA ARG A 475 7.36 11.85 -23.38
C ARG A 475 8.25 11.89 -22.15
N ILE A 476 7.91 11.15 -21.10
CA ILE A 476 8.77 11.00 -19.91
C ILE A 476 10.08 10.28 -20.27
N MET A 477 10.03 9.24 -21.10
CA MET A 477 11.25 8.55 -21.57
C MET A 477 12.11 9.46 -22.46
N LEU A 478 11.49 10.17 -23.39
CA LEU A 478 12.18 11.10 -24.29
C LEU A 478 12.81 12.29 -23.56
N LEU A 479 12.22 12.77 -22.46
CA LEU A 479 12.84 13.81 -21.61
C LEU A 479 14.25 13.40 -21.14
N THR A 480 14.44 12.11 -20.86
CA THR A 480 15.74 11.59 -20.44
C THR A 480 16.73 11.43 -21.58
N HIS A 481 16.24 11.38 -22.82
CA HIS A 481 17.04 11.29 -24.04
C HIS A 481 17.47 12.67 -24.54
N ASP A 482 16.52 13.60 -24.66
CA ASP A 482 16.68 14.89 -25.35
C ASP A 482 17.29 16.00 -24.49
N SER A 483 17.97 15.69 -23.38
CA SER A 483 18.70 16.72 -22.63
C SER A 483 19.81 17.31 -23.51
N PRO A 484 19.63 18.51 -24.14
CA PRO A 484 20.48 19.02 -25.23
C PRO A 484 21.89 19.40 -24.76
N ARG A 485 22.11 19.27 -23.46
CA ARG A 485 23.33 19.55 -22.74
C ARG A 485 24.36 18.41 -22.82
N ARG A 486 24.02 17.24 -23.37
CA ARG A 486 24.96 16.10 -23.42
C ARG A 486 26.12 16.34 -24.39
N GLU A 487 25.86 16.92 -25.56
CA GLU A 487 26.92 17.16 -26.56
C GLU A 487 27.73 18.43 -26.25
N GLN A 488 27.09 19.51 -25.80
CA GLN A 488 27.80 20.75 -25.46
C GLN A 488 28.59 20.71 -24.15
N ASN A 489 28.23 19.85 -23.18
CA ASN A 489 28.94 19.82 -21.89
C ASN A 489 30.04 18.75 -21.78
N VAL A 490 30.16 17.81 -22.72
CA VAL A 490 31.31 16.89 -22.74
C VAL A 490 32.63 17.66 -22.95
N GLU A 491 32.59 18.79 -23.65
CA GLU A 491 33.75 19.67 -23.83
C GLU A 491 33.95 20.69 -22.70
N ALA A 492 32.91 21.01 -21.91
CA ALA A 492 32.97 21.98 -20.80
C ALA A 492 33.12 21.36 -19.39
N ALA A 493 33.10 20.03 -19.27
CA ALA A 493 33.05 19.29 -18.01
C ALA A 493 34.36 19.23 -17.18
N ALA A 494 35.30 20.14 -17.40
CA ALA A 494 36.46 20.29 -16.50
C ALA A 494 36.14 21.10 -15.22
N GLY A 495 34.98 21.77 -15.12
CA GLY A 495 34.67 22.60 -13.95
C GLY A 495 33.20 22.86 -13.59
N ALA A 496 32.22 22.50 -14.43
CA ALA A 496 30.80 22.73 -14.15
C ALA A 496 30.08 21.42 -13.79
N ALA A 497 29.15 21.48 -12.83
CA ALA A 497 28.37 20.34 -12.34
C ALA A 497 27.79 19.52 -13.51
N ALA A 498 28.37 18.35 -13.76
CA ALA A 498 27.96 17.47 -14.85
C ALA A 498 26.45 17.21 -14.77
N VAL A 499 25.76 17.41 -15.89
CA VAL A 499 24.35 17.04 -16.03
C VAL A 499 24.25 15.55 -15.80
N ARG A 500 23.49 15.16 -14.78
CA ARG A 500 23.35 13.77 -14.36
C ARG A 500 22.33 13.06 -15.23
N ASP A 501 22.64 11.82 -15.60
CA ASP A 501 21.70 10.96 -16.33
C ASP A 501 20.52 10.58 -15.43
N ILE A 502 19.34 10.40 -16.02
CA ILE A 502 18.14 9.96 -15.30
C ILE A 502 17.89 8.49 -15.65
N GLN A 503 17.68 7.66 -14.63
CA GLN A 503 17.19 6.30 -14.83
C GLN A 503 15.68 6.25 -14.59
N ILE A 504 14.97 5.51 -15.45
CA ILE A 504 13.54 5.26 -15.35
C ILE A 504 13.33 3.79 -15.07
N GLU A 505 12.54 3.49 -14.05
CA GLU A 505 12.09 2.13 -13.80
C GLU A 505 10.60 1.98 -14.10
N LEU A 506 10.27 1.08 -15.03
CA LEU A 506 8.92 0.75 -15.43
C LEU A 506 8.70 -0.75 -15.28
N ASN A 507 7.73 -1.16 -14.46
CA ASN A 507 7.39 -2.58 -14.24
C ASN A 507 8.61 -3.45 -13.88
N GLY A 508 9.56 -2.93 -13.09
CA GLY A 508 10.78 -3.62 -12.70
C GLY A 508 11.86 -3.70 -13.79
N HIS A 509 11.64 -3.12 -14.97
CA HIS A 509 12.66 -2.95 -16.00
C HIS A 509 13.28 -1.57 -15.85
N ILE A 510 14.61 -1.50 -15.93
CA ILE A 510 15.37 -0.27 -15.75
C ILE A 510 15.83 0.23 -17.11
N PHE A 511 15.56 1.50 -17.37
CA PHE A 511 15.84 2.22 -18.59
C PHE A 511 16.80 3.36 -18.32
N VAL A 512 17.76 3.53 -19.23
CA VAL A 512 18.65 4.68 -19.31
C VAL A 512 18.75 5.04 -20.78
N ASN A 513 18.58 6.32 -21.12
CA ASN A 513 18.61 6.80 -22.52
C ASN A 513 17.70 5.94 -23.41
N CYS A 514 16.46 5.71 -22.99
CA CYS A 514 15.46 4.89 -23.69
C CYS A 514 15.83 3.40 -23.93
N LYS A 515 16.99 2.93 -23.44
CA LYS A 515 17.45 1.55 -23.58
C LYS A 515 17.28 0.77 -22.29
N ARG A 516 16.80 -0.47 -22.40
CA ARG A 516 16.69 -1.38 -21.25
C ARG A 516 18.09 -1.79 -20.82
N VAL A 517 18.48 -1.57 -19.57
CA VAL A 517 19.82 -1.93 -19.07
C VAL A 517 19.78 -3.09 -18.08
N ALA A 518 18.70 -3.23 -17.33
CA ALA A 518 18.56 -4.25 -16.32
C ALA A 518 17.10 -4.56 -15.99
N GLN A 519 16.90 -5.60 -15.19
CA GLN A 519 15.60 -6.00 -14.66
C GLN A 519 15.74 -6.40 -13.18
N ARG A 520 14.72 -6.07 -12.38
CA ARG A 520 14.56 -6.54 -11.01
C ARG A 520 13.18 -7.16 -10.78
N SER A 521 13.06 -7.90 -9.68
CA SER A 521 11.78 -8.53 -9.32
C SER A 521 10.72 -7.48 -9.01
N ARG A 522 9.57 -7.62 -9.70
CA ARG A 522 8.36 -6.79 -9.46
C ARG A 522 7.77 -6.99 -8.08
N TRP A 523 8.02 -8.13 -7.44
CA TRP A 523 7.40 -8.47 -6.17
C TRP A 523 7.76 -7.48 -5.06
N TRP A 524 9.04 -7.11 -4.95
CA TRP A 524 9.48 -6.16 -3.91
C TRP A 524 8.91 -4.76 -4.12
N LEU A 525 8.78 -4.32 -5.38
CA LEU A 525 8.10 -3.07 -5.72
C LEU A 525 6.62 -3.10 -5.37
N ASN A 526 5.95 -4.21 -5.67
CA ASN A 526 4.52 -4.35 -5.43
C ASN A 526 4.18 -4.46 -3.94
N VAL A 527 5.12 -4.90 -3.09
CA VAL A 527 4.90 -5.00 -1.64
C VAL A 527 5.38 -3.74 -0.91
N LEU A 528 6.61 -3.30 -1.17
CA LEU A 528 7.26 -2.20 -0.43
C LEU A 528 7.03 -0.83 -1.08
N GLY A 529 6.66 -0.78 -2.36
CA GLY A 529 6.50 0.44 -3.13
C GLY A 529 7.73 1.34 -3.01
N ILE A 530 7.53 2.56 -2.53
CA ILE A 530 8.57 3.59 -2.41
C ILE A 530 9.68 3.23 -1.41
N MET A 531 9.41 2.34 -0.45
CA MET A 531 10.44 1.91 0.49
C MET A 531 11.52 1.03 -0.17
N ALA A 532 11.20 0.43 -1.32
CA ALA A 532 12.18 -0.29 -2.12
C ALA A 532 13.33 0.66 -2.48
N LYS A 533 14.57 0.25 -2.21
CA LYS A 533 15.73 1.05 -2.59
C LYS A 533 15.69 1.31 -4.10
N PRO A 534 16.06 2.51 -4.58
CA PRO A 534 16.22 2.74 -6.02
C PRO A 534 17.19 1.71 -6.58
N TYR A 535 17.02 1.34 -7.84
CA TYR A 535 17.95 0.44 -8.49
C TYR A 535 19.34 1.09 -8.56
N ASP A 536 20.38 0.34 -8.23
CA ASP A 536 21.76 0.82 -8.30
C ASP A 536 22.46 0.17 -9.50
N LEU A 537 22.68 0.94 -10.58
CA LEU A 537 23.33 0.44 -11.79
C LEU A 537 24.79 0.03 -11.51
N ALA A 538 25.47 0.66 -10.55
CA ALA A 538 26.85 0.32 -10.19
C ALA A 538 26.97 -1.10 -9.63
N GLY A 539 25.93 -1.57 -8.94
CA GLY A 539 25.86 -2.96 -8.48
C GLY A 539 25.88 -3.98 -9.63
N VAL A 540 25.30 -3.62 -10.79
CA VAL A 540 25.25 -4.50 -11.98
C VAL A 540 26.62 -4.59 -12.63
N THR A 541 27.27 -3.43 -12.84
CA THR A 541 28.61 -3.35 -13.45
C THR A 541 29.62 -4.14 -12.63
N ARG A 542 29.60 -4.01 -11.29
CA ARG A 542 30.48 -4.77 -10.39
C ARG A 542 30.26 -6.27 -10.41
N ARG A 543 29.00 -6.73 -10.52
CA ARG A 543 28.69 -8.16 -10.61
C ARG A 543 29.16 -8.75 -11.93
N ARG A 544 29.00 -8.01 -13.03
CA ARG A 544 29.49 -8.42 -14.35
C ARG A 544 31.02 -8.50 -14.37
N ALA A 545 31.70 -7.46 -13.87
CA ALA A 545 33.16 -7.46 -13.74
C ALA A 545 33.68 -8.70 -12.98
N ARG A 546 33.05 -9.03 -11.84
CA ARG A 546 33.39 -10.26 -11.09
C ARG A 546 33.05 -11.57 -11.80
N GLY A 547 32.02 -11.59 -12.65
CA GLY A 547 31.68 -12.75 -13.46
C GLY A 547 32.71 -13.04 -14.55
N TYR A 548 33.39 -12.01 -15.07
CA TYR A 548 34.47 -12.17 -16.05
C TYR A 548 35.82 -12.55 -15.40
N GLU A 549 36.05 -12.20 -14.13
CA GLU A 549 37.24 -12.63 -13.37
C GLU A 549 37.22 -14.12 -12.99
N LEU A 550 36.06 -14.79 -13.03
CA LEU A 550 35.92 -16.20 -12.63
C LEU A 550 35.99 -17.21 -13.79
N LEU A 551 36.25 -16.76 -15.01
CA LEU A 551 36.69 -17.66 -16.07
C LEU A 551 38.22 -17.72 -16.03
N PRO A 552 38.83 -18.83 -15.54
CA PRO A 552 40.28 -18.97 -15.63
C PRO A 552 40.64 -18.88 -17.11
N VAL A 553 41.49 -17.92 -17.43
CA VAL A 553 42.19 -17.88 -18.71
C VAL A 553 42.96 -19.19 -18.79
N THR A 554 42.41 -20.17 -19.51
CA THR A 554 43.17 -21.34 -19.94
C THR A 554 44.24 -20.82 -20.88
N SER A 555 45.40 -20.49 -20.30
CA SER A 555 46.59 -20.12 -21.02
C SER A 555 46.94 -21.22 -22.02
N SER A 556 46.99 -20.82 -23.28
CA SER A 556 47.54 -21.52 -24.44
C SER A 556 48.52 -22.65 -24.11
N SER A 557 48.19 -23.88 -24.52
CA SER A 557 49.21 -24.86 -24.87
C SER A 557 49.86 -24.42 -26.20
N SER A 558 51.14 -24.06 -26.11
CA SER A 558 52.07 -23.85 -27.22
C SER A 558 51.98 -24.97 -28.26
N PRO A 559 52.08 -24.65 -29.58
CA PRO A 559 52.31 -25.67 -30.59
C PRO A 559 53.75 -26.18 -30.45
N LYS A 560 53.90 -27.48 -30.18
CA LYS A 560 55.19 -28.16 -30.36
C LYS A 560 55.49 -28.21 -31.85
N SER A 561 56.61 -27.62 -32.24
CA SER A 561 57.27 -27.86 -33.51
C SER A 561 57.86 -29.27 -33.51
N GLU A 562 57.50 -30.07 -34.51
CA GLU A 562 58.33 -31.12 -35.11
C GLU A 562 58.67 -30.70 -36.54
#